data_AF-A0A9E5ASR8-F1
#
_entry.id   AF-A0A9E5ASR8-F1
#
_cell.length_a   1.000
_cell.length_b   1.000
_cell.length_c   1.000
_cell.angle_alpha   90.00
_cell.angle_beta   90.00
_cell.angle_gamma   90.00
#
_symmetry.space_group_name_H-M   'P 1'
#
loop_
_entity.id
_entity.type
_entity.pdbx_description
1 polymer ?
#
loop_
_entity_poly.entity_id
_entity_poly.type
_entity_poly.pdbx_seq_one_letter_code
_entity_poly.pdbx_strand_id
1 'polypeptide(L)'
;MKANCFTQVPPEKILVALLTCGLIGSLVHAGTGYDLTLEAVTDPITCVTTPKGPACTIHGSFSFANNGVEYGSADLSVIVTDSTKPMKPPKWKVVFQFNNLTFNLGANPSSKLNVYLSDDDLLDATDMPLIKSGKEPSTASLNALAAIVLNHPVKLKTSIPKSTNLSGKHLIAVIDFDNGVTESDETNNTTMLGTIP
;
A
#
# COMPACT_ATOMS: atom_id res chain seq x y z
N MET A 1 32.83 7.60 30.44
CA MET A 1 33.63 8.07 29.28
C MET A 1 33.01 7.47 28.02
N LYS A 2 32.26 8.27 27.23
CA LYS A 2 31.74 7.84 25.92
C LYS A 2 32.82 8.15 24.88
N ALA A 3 33.30 7.14 24.16
CA ALA A 3 34.27 7.32 23.09
C ALA A 3 33.58 7.89 21.85
N ASN A 4 34.07 9.03 21.35
CA ASN A 4 33.69 9.60 20.06
C ASN A 4 34.38 8.79 18.94
N CYS A 5 33.61 8.04 18.16
CA CYS A 5 34.10 7.29 16.98
C CYS A 5 33.74 8.01 15.67
N PHE A 6 34.12 9.28 15.53
CA PHE A 6 34.10 9.98 14.24
C PHE A 6 35.44 10.67 14.02
N THR A 7 36.44 9.89 13.63
CA THR A 7 37.63 10.42 12.97
C THR A 7 37.97 9.51 11.79
N GLN A 8 37.56 9.98 10.60
CA GLN A 8 38.12 9.68 9.27
C GLN A 8 38.39 8.21 8.94
N VAL A 9 37.36 7.51 8.44
CA VAL A 9 37.54 6.28 7.67
C VAL A 9 37.47 6.64 6.17
N PRO A 10 38.48 6.29 5.35
CA PRO A 10 38.45 6.54 3.91
C PRO A 10 37.32 5.73 3.24
N PRO A 11 36.74 6.24 2.13
CA PRO A 11 35.48 5.73 1.55
C PRO A 11 35.52 4.25 1.14
N GLU A 12 36.69 3.67 0.93
CA GLU A 12 36.86 2.28 0.48
C GLU A 12 36.81 1.24 1.62
N LYS A 13 36.67 1.64 2.90
CA LYS A 13 36.72 0.71 4.05
C LYS A 13 35.51 0.81 5.00
N ILE A 14 34.39 1.38 4.56
CA ILE A 14 33.17 1.51 5.36
C ILE A 14 32.57 0.15 5.73
N LEU A 15 32.69 -0.85 4.85
CA LEU A 15 32.07 -2.16 5.03
C LEU A 15 32.62 -2.97 6.22
N VAL A 16 33.86 -2.71 6.65
CA VAL A 16 34.51 -3.44 7.76
C VAL A 16 34.26 -2.76 9.12
N ALA A 17 33.97 -1.45 9.15
CA ALA A 17 33.75 -0.71 10.40
C ALA A 17 32.36 -0.96 11.02
N LEU A 18 31.36 -1.35 10.22
CA LEU A 18 29.99 -1.58 10.68
C LEU A 18 29.81 -2.93 11.40
N LEU A 19 30.68 -3.92 11.19
CA LEU A 19 30.55 -5.22 11.88
C LEU A 19 31.02 -5.23 13.34
N THR A 20 31.79 -4.23 13.79
CA THR A 20 32.37 -4.22 15.15
C THR A 20 31.66 -3.31 16.14
N CYS A 21 30.65 -2.56 15.71
CA CYS A 21 29.85 -1.70 16.57
C CYS A 21 28.39 -1.96 16.24
N GLY A 22 27.69 -2.75 17.08
CA GLY A 22 26.35 -3.30 16.84
C GLY A 22 25.21 -2.28 16.71
N LEU A 23 25.32 -1.32 15.80
CA LEU A 23 24.21 -0.61 15.20
C LEU A 23 23.80 -1.38 13.95
N ILE A 24 22.68 -2.09 14.03
CA ILE A 24 21.92 -2.50 12.85
C ILE A 24 21.20 -1.23 12.34
N GLY A 25 21.98 -0.29 11.83
CA GLY A 25 21.45 0.80 11.00
C GLY A 25 21.45 0.27 9.58
N SER A 26 20.27 0.07 8.99
CA SER A 26 20.11 -0.21 7.57
C SER A 26 21.06 0.70 6.79
N LEU A 27 21.92 0.08 5.99
CA LEU A 27 22.82 0.79 5.09
C LEU A 27 21.94 1.44 4.02
N VAL A 28 21.40 2.62 4.30
CA VAL A 28 20.65 3.40 3.31
C VAL A 28 21.69 3.83 2.28
N HIS A 29 21.73 3.13 1.15
CA HIS A 29 22.42 3.62 -0.02
C HIS A 29 21.67 4.88 -0.42
N ALA A 30 22.27 6.05 -0.18
CA ALA A 30 21.71 7.32 -0.65
C ALA A 30 21.85 7.35 -2.18
N GLY A 31 20.99 6.58 -2.86
CA GLY A 31 20.74 6.73 -4.28
C GLY A 31 20.26 8.15 -4.50
N THR A 32 20.77 8.82 -5.52
CA THR A 32 20.37 10.20 -5.87
C THR A 32 18.99 10.25 -6.56
N GLY A 33 18.12 9.29 -6.27
CA GLY A 33 16.83 9.07 -6.91
C GLY A 33 15.70 8.83 -5.90
N TYR A 34 14.52 8.50 -6.43
CA TYR A 34 13.38 8.13 -5.60
C TYR A 34 13.45 6.65 -5.20
N ASP A 35 12.88 6.34 -4.05
CA ASP A 35 12.76 4.98 -3.53
C ASP A 35 11.46 4.92 -2.73
N LEU A 36 10.36 4.84 -3.46
CA LEU A 36 9.02 4.79 -2.94
C LEU A 36 8.82 3.45 -2.24
N THR A 37 8.03 3.47 -1.18
CA THR A 37 7.67 2.27 -0.45
C THR A 37 6.25 2.42 0.00
N LEU A 38 5.50 1.32 -0.10
CA LEU A 38 4.15 1.21 0.43
C LEU A 38 4.14 0.12 1.47
N GLU A 39 3.80 0.46 2.71
CA GLU A 39 3.63 -0.53 3.77
C GLU A 39 2.19 -0.54 4.26
N ALA A 40 1.71 -1.72 4.64
CA ALA A 40 0.40 -1.89 5.25
C ALA A 40 0.53 -2.74 6.51
N VAL A 41 -0.20 -2.35 7.54
CA VAL A 41 -0.39 -3.17 8.74
C VAL A 41 -1.88 -3.41 8.89
N THR A 42 -2.32 -4.66 8.71
CA THR A 42 -3.74 -5.01 8.67
C THR A 42 -4.13 -6.02 9.75
N ASP A 43 -5.30 -5.80 10.32
CA ASP A 43 -5.97 -6.73 11.21
C ASP A 43 -6.51 -7.95 10.43
N PRO A 44 -6.75 -9.10 11.11
CA PRO A 44 -7.44 -10.23 10.52
C PRO A 44 -8.80 -9.84 9.94
N ILE A 45 -9.14 -10.43 8.80
CA ILE A 45 -10.41 -10.17 8.12
C ILE A 45 -11.59 -10.66 8.96
N THR A 46 -12.57 -9.77 9.13
CA THR A 46 -13.82 -10.08 9.81
C THR A 46 -14.96 -10.12 8.82
N CYS A 47 -15.66 -11.25 8.71
CA CYS A 47 -16.82 -11.41 7.84
C CYS A 47 -18.11 -11.59 8.64
N VAL A 48 -19.16 -10.87 8.23
CA VAL A 48 -20.49 -10.94 8.82
C VAL A 48 -21.56 -11.10 7.75
N THR A 49 -22.60 -11.87 8.04
CA THR A 49 -23.81 -11.90 7.23
C THR A 49 -24.69 -10.70 7.56
N THR A 50 -25.00 -9.89 6.54
CA THR A 50 -25.95 -8.76 6.66
C THR A 50 -27.25 -9.08 5.92
N PRO A 51 -28.35 -8.32 6.15
CA PRO A 51 -29.57 -8.45 5.36
C PRO A 51 -29.37 -8.24 3.85
N LYS A 52 -28.25 -7.62 3.44
CA LYS A 52 -27.91 -7.35 2.03
C LYS A 52 -26.95 -8.38 1.44
N GLY A 53 -26.50 -9.37 2.22
CA GLY A 53 -25.49 -10.36 1.84
C GLY A 53 -24.28 -10.36 2.79
N PRO A 54 -23.33 -11.29 2.60
CA PRO A 54 -22.07 -11.30 3.33
C PRO A 54 -21.24 -10.03 3.07
N ALA A 55 -20.61 -9.54 4.13
CA ALA A 55 -19.69 -8.42 4.11
C ALA A 55 -18.43 -8.78 4.90
N CYS A 56 -17.26 -8.63 4.28
CA CYS A 56 -15.96 -8.82 4.91
C CYS A 56 -15.25 -7.48 5.02
N THR A 57 -14.60 -7.25 6.16
CA THR A 57 -13.88 -6.02 6.43
C THR A 57 -12.44 -6.32 6.83
N ILE A 58 -11.50 -5.61 6.22
CA ILE A 58 -10.11 -5.45 6.66
C ILE A 58 -10.01 -4.07 7.31
N HIS A 59 -9.41 -3.99 8.49
CA HIS A 59 -8.96 -2.74 9.08
C HIS A 59 -7.44 -2.72 9.12
N GLY A 60 -6.85 -1.54 9.06
CA GLY A 60 -5.40 -1.39 9.13
C GLY A 60 -4.94 0.02 8.92
N SER A 61 -3.65 0.18 8.64
CA SER A 61 -3.04 1.43 8.23
C SER A 61 -2.19 1.23 6.98
N PHE A 62 -2.04 2.30 6.22
CA PHE A 62 -1.08 2.44 5.13
C PHE A 62 -0.08 3.54 5.47
N SER A 63 1.18 3.33 5.09
CA SER A 63 2.22 4.37 5.05
C SER A 63 2.88 4.40 3.67
N PHE A 64 3.20 5.62 3.26
CA PHE A 64 3.88 5.95 2.01
C PHE A 64 5.22 6.58 2.38
N ALA A 65 6.32 5.97 1.96
CA ALA A 65 7.66 6.47 2.22
C ALA A 65 8.42 6.72 0.92
N ASN A 66 9.40 7.63 0.96
CA ASN A 66 10.39 7.83 -0.08
C ASN A 66 11.77 7.84 0.58
N ASN A 67 12.68 6.98 0.13
CA ASN A 67 13.98 6.74 0.76
C ASN A 67 13.85 6.45 2.27
N GLY A 68 12.83 5.67 2.64
CA GLY A 68 12.51 5.31 4.02
C GLY A 68 11.92 6.44 4.89
N VAL A 69 11.64 7.62 4.32
CA VAL A 69 11.00 8.73 5.04
C VAL A 69 9.51 8.79 4.68
N GLU A 70 8.64 8.61 5.68
CA GLU A 70 7.19 8.72 5.49
C GLU A 70 6.79 10.12 5.02
N TYR A 71 6.01 10.18 3.95
CA TYR A 71 5.40 11.41 3.44
C TYR A 71 3.87 11.33 3.35
N GLY A 72 3.28 10.18 3.66
CA GLY A 72 1.84 10.06 3.80
C GLY A 72 1.43 8.81 4.57
N SER A 73 0.25 8.85 5.18
CA SER A 73 -0.34 7.73 5.90
C SER A 73 -1.86 7.84 5.96
N ALA A 74 -2.52 6.71 6.19
CA ALA A 74 -3.97 6.65 6.33
C ALA A 74 -4.40 5.42 7.13
N ASP A 75 -5.50 5.53 7.87
CA ASP A 75 -6.23 4.37 8.36
C ASP A 75 -7.06 3.78 7.22
N LEU A 76 -6.87 2.49 6.97
CA LEU A 76 -7.54 1.75 5.91
C LEU A 76 -8.72 0.94 6.47
N SER A 77 -9.86 1.04 5.79
CA SER A 77 -10.90 0.01 5.85
C SER A 77 -11.18 -0.52 4.44
N VAL A 78 -11.01 -1.81 4.21
CA VAL A 78 -11.43 -2.47 2.97
C VAL A 78 -12.70 -3.23 3.23
N ILE A 79 -13.77 -2.91 2.50
CA ILE A 79 -15.08 -3.52 2.67
C ILE A 79 -15.44 -4.28 1.40
N VAL A 80 -15.51 -5.60 1.49
CA VAL A 80 -15.92 -6.50 0.41
C VAL A 80 -17.36 -6.93 0.66
N THR A 81 -18.26 -6.63 -0.27
CA THR A 81 -19.70 -6.93 -0.13
C THR A 81 -20.23 -7.69 -1.32
N ASP A 82 -21.05 -8.71 -1.05
CA ASP A 82 -21.88 -9.29 -2.09
C ASP A 82 -23.07 -8.38 -2.36
N SER A 83 -23.22 -7.92 -3.60
CA SER A 83 -24.34 -7.09 -4.06
C SER A 83 -25.25 -7.82 -5.05
N THR A 84 -25.20 -9.16 -5.03
CA THR A 84 -25.98 -10.04 -5.88
C THR A 84 -27.46 -9.88 -5.65
N LYS A 85 -28.20 -9.75 -6.75
CA LYS A 85 -29.66 -9.84 -6.71
C LYS A 85 -30.06 -11.32 -6.73
N PRO A 86 -31.21 -11.69 -6.16
CA PRO A 86 -31.71 -13.06 -6.22
C PRO A 86 -31.64 -13.63 -7.65
N MET A 87 -31.17 -14.87 -7.78
CA MET A 87 -31.04 -15.60 -9.06
C MET A 87 -30.08 -14.95 -10.09
N LYS A 88 -29.13 -14.12 -9.66
CA LYS A 88 -28.05 -13.58 -10.50
C LYS A 88 -26.70 -14.15 -10.07
N PRO A 89 -25.70 -14.18 -10.98
CA PRO A 89 -24.35 -14.57 -10.61
C PRO A 89 -23.78 -13.59 -9.56
N PRO A 90 -22.84 -14.05 -8.70
CA PRO A 90 -22.17 -13.24 -7.70
C PRO A 90 -21.67 -11.90 -8.26
N LYS A 91 -21.95 -10.81 -7.55
CA LYS A 91 -21.49 -9.47 -7.88
C LYS A 91 -20.89 -8.81 -6.65
N TRP A 92 -19.58 -8.90 -6.56
CA TRP A 92 -18.80 -8.34 -5.46
C TRP A 92 -18.43 -6.88 -5.70
N LYS A 93 -18.54 -6.08 -4.64
CA LYS A 93 -18.04 -4.72 -4.58
C LYS A 93 -16.94 -4.64 -3.53
N VAL A 94 -15.86 -3.96 -3.88
CA VAL A 94 -14.80 -3.61 -2.94
C VAL A 94 -14.82 -2.11 -2.75
N VAL A 95 -14.81 -1.68 -1.49
CA VAL A 95 -14.70 -0.28 -1.11
C VAL A 95 -13.46 -0.12 -0.26
N PHE A 96 -12.46 0.60 -0.79
CA PHE A 96 -11.32 1.07 -0.01
C PHE A 96 -11.70 2.41 0.60
N GLN A 97 -11.56 2.51 1.91
CA GLN A 97 -11.88 3.68 2.68
C GLN A 97 -10.63 4.15 3.42
N PHE A 98 -10.13 5.33 3.05
CA PHE A 98 -9.03 5.98 3.75
C PHE A 98 -9.60 6.98 4.75
N ASN A 99 -9.27 6.80 6.02
CA ASN A 99 -9.60 7.69 7.12
C ASN A 99 -8.29 8.29 7.67
N ASN A 100 -8.39 9.41 8.37
CA ASN A 100 -7.23 10.09 8.98
C ASN A 100 -6.05 10.27 7.98
N LEU A 101 -6.41 10.53 6.72
CA LEU A 101 -5.47 10.65 5.61
C LEU A 101 -4.57 11.85 5.84
N THR A 102 -3.28 11.60 5.98
CA THR A 102 -2.23 12.61 6.15
C THR A 102 -1.26 12.48 5.00
N PHE A 103 -0.91 13.59 4.37
CA PHE A 103 0.07 13.63 3.29
C PHE A 103 0.83 14.95 3.33
N ASN A 104 2.11 14.87 3.03
CA ASN A 104 2.98 16.00 2.75
C ASN A 104 3.82 15.68 1.53
N LEU A 105 3.24 15.90 0.35
CA LEU A 105 3.92 15.52 -0.89
C LEU A 105 5.24 16.30 -1.08
N GLY A 106 5.31 17.58 -0.70
CA GLY A 106 6.55 18.36 -0.82
C GLY A 106 7.19 18.26 -2.21
N ALA A 107 8.44 17.80 -2.27
CA ALA A 107 9.18 17.53 -3.51
C ALA A 107 9.15 16.05 -3.93
N ASN A 108 8.39 15.20 -3.23
CA ASN A 108 8.20 13.80 -3.61
C ASN A 108 7.41 13.71 -4.92
N PRO A 109 7.70 12.70 -5.76
CA PRO A 109 7.03 12.54 -7.02
C PRO A 109 5.60 12.07 -6.78
N SER A 110 4.70 12.42 -7.68
CA SER A 110 3.36 11.85 -7.67
C SER A 110 3.37 10.52 -8.42
N SER A 111 3.00 9.44 -7.74
CA SER A 111 2.79 8.10 -8.32
C SER A 111 1.35 7.65 -8.13
N LYS A 112 0.94 6.62 -8.85
CA LYS A 112 -0.42 6.07 -8.78
C LYS A 112 -0.47 4.83 -7.92
N LEU A 113 -1.61 4.59 -7.28
CA LEU A 113 -1.87 3.38 -6.52
C LEU A 113 -2.88 2.50 -7.26
N ASN A 114 -2.61 1.20 -7.31
CA ASN A 114 -3.62 0.19 -7.65
C ASN A 114 -3.72 -0.86 -6.55
N VAL A 115 -4.80 -1.64 -6.58
CA VAL A 115 -4.96 -2.81 -5.74
C VAL A 115 -5.33 -3.97 -6.64
N TYR A 116 -4.71 -5.11 -6.43
CA TYR A 116 -4.86 -6.31 -7.21
C TYR A 116 -5.56 -7.39 -6.40
N LEU A 117 -6.34 -8.22 -7.10
CA LEU A 117 -6.85 -9.47 -6.59
C LEU A 117 -5.97 -10.60 -7.12
N SER A 118 -5.31 -11.30 -6.20
CA SER A 118 -4.34 -12.35 -6.50
C SER A 118 -4.81 -13.73 -6.01
N ASP A 119 -4.29 -14.76 -6.66
CA ASP A 119 -4.41 -16.17 -6.25
C ASP A 119 -3.44 -16.56 -5.14
N ASP A 120 -2.36 -15.78 -4.93
CA ASP A 120 -1.34 -16.04 -3.91
C ASP A 120 -0.85 -14.74 -3.25
N ASP A 121 0.24 -14.83 -2.48
CA ASP A 121 0.79 -13.71 -1.73
C ASP A 121 1.86 -12.89 -2.48
N LEU A 122 2.03 -13.13 -3.78
CA LEU A 122 3.01 -12.47 -4.62
C LEU A 122 2.32 -11.71 -5.76
N LEU A 123 2.80 -10.49 -6.05
CA LEU A 123 2.32 -9.75 -7.21
C LEU A 123 2.91 -10.34 -8.48
N ASP A 124 2.07 -10.73 -9.42
CA ASP A 124 2.49 -11.17 -10.76
C ASP A 124 1.54 -10.72 -11.90
N ALA A 125 1.91 -11.05 -13.14
CA ALA A 125 1.18 -10.63 -14.33
C ALA A 125 -0.21 -11.29 -14.50
N THR A 126 -0.53 -12.32 -13.71
CA THR A 126 -1.82 -13.00 -13.70
C THR A 126 -2.82 -12.32 -12.76
N ASP A 127 -2.33 -11.44 -11.90
CA ASP A 127 -3.16 -10.71 -10.96
C ASP A 127 -4.08 -9.70 -11.63
N MET A 128 -5.26 -9.56 -11.04
CA MET A 128 -6.31 -8.74 -11.62
C MET A 128 -6.36 -7.36 -10.96
N PRO A 129 -6.08 -6.26 -11.69
CA PRO A 129 -6.22 -4.93 -11.15
C PRO A 129 -7.69 -4.64 -10.82
N LEU A 130 -7.94 -4.20 -9.59
CA LEU A 130 -9.26 -3.83 -9.13
C LEU A 130 -9.57 -2.39 -9.50
N ILE A 131 -8.61 -1.47 -9.50
CA ILE A 131 -8.88 -0.10 -9.94
C ILE A 131 -8.69 -0.02 -11.45
N LYS A 132 -9.71 0.47 -12.15
CA LYS A 132 -9.71 0.56 -13.61
C LYS A 132 -8.74 1.63 -14.08
N SER A 133 -8.11 1.36 -15.22
CA SER A 133 -7.29 2.33 -15.96
C SER A 133 -7.95 3.70 -16.08
N GLY A 134 -7.21 4.74 -15.68
CA GLY A 134 -7.63 6.14 -15.65
C GLY A 134 -8.49 6.52 -14.44
N LYS A 135 -8.62 5.64 -13.44
CA LYS A 135 -9.36 5.89 -12.17
C LYS A 135 -8.51 5.64 -10.93
N GLU A 136 -7.24 5.30 -11.11
CA GLU A 136 -6.28 5.11 -10.04
C GLU A 136 -6.05 6.43 -9.30
N PRO A 137 -6.15 6.44 -7.97
CA PRO A 137 -5.73 7.61 -7.20
C PRO A 137 -4.23 7.80 -7.36
N SER A 138 -3.80 9.05 -7.42
CA SER A 138 -2.40 9.41 -7.28
C SER A 138 -2.10 9.93 -5.87
N THR A 139 -0.85 9.84 -5.42
CA THR A 139 -0.40 10.46 -4.16
C THR A 139 -0.65 11.97 -4.16
N ALA A 140 -0.57 12.65 -5.32
CA ALA A 140 -1.01 14.04 -5.44
C ALA A 140 -2.51 14.24 -5.19
N SER A 141 -3.37 13.35 -5.71
CA SER A 141 -4.81 13.42 -5.46
C SER A 141 -5.15 13.13 -4.00
N LEU A 142 -4.45 12.19 -3.37
CA LEU A 142 -4.58 11.89 -1.93
C LEU A 142 -4.09 13.06 -1.08
N ASN A 143 -2.98 13.69 -1.44
CA ASN A 143 -2.47 14.90 -0.78
C ASN A 143 -3.46 16.07 -0.86
N ALA A 144 -4.07 16.30 -2.03
CA ALA A 144 -5.10 17.31 -2.19
C ALA A 144 -6.34 17.03 -1.31
N LEU A 145 -6.70 15.74 -1.14
CA LEU A 145 -7.81 15.33 -0.28
C LEU A 145 -7.45 15.40 1.21
N ALA A 146 -6.20 15.09 1.60
CA ALA A 146 -5.73 15.19 2.97
C ALA A 146 -5.90 16.62 3.52
N ALA A 147 -5.65 17.63 2.69
CA ALA A 147 -5.84 19.04 3.04
C ALA A 147 -7.32 19.45 3.27
N ILE A 148 -8.28 18.65 2.78
CA ILE A 148 -9.73 18.91 2.85
C ILE A 148 -10.44 17.90 3.79
N VAL A 149 -9.68 16.91 4.26
CA VAL A 149 -9.89 15.80 5.21
C VAL A 149 -10.63 16.07 6.53
N LEU A 150 -11.57 17.02 6.66
CA LEU A 150 -12.13 17.41 7.97
C LEU A 150 -13.23 16.46 8.48
N ASN A 151 -12.98 15.15 8.55
CA ASN A 151 -13.85 14.08 9.09
C ASN A 151 -14.68 13.26 8.07
N HIS A 152 -14.36 13.33 6.78
CA HIS A 152 -15.00 12.46 5.77
C HIS A 152 -14.00 11.52 5.11
N PRO A 153 -14.25 10.20 5.14
CA PRO A 153 -13.33 9.26 4.52
C PRO A 153 -13.30 9.38 3.00
N VAL A 154 -12.10 9.24 2.43
CA VAL A 154 -11.92 9.10 0.98
C VAL A 154 -12.30 7.67 0.59
N LYS A 155 -13.23 7.52 -0.35
CA LYS A 155 -13.74 6.21 -0.78
C LYS A 155 -13.41 5.92 -2.23
N LEU A 156 -12.72 4.81 -2.46
CA LEU A 156 -12.54 4.23 -3.79
C LEU A 156 -13.41 2.99 -3.90
N LYS A 157 -14.30 3.01 -4.88
CA LYS A 157 -15.25 1.92 -5.11
C LYS A 157 -14.88 1.19 -6.39
N THR A 158 -14.77 -0.12 -6.29
CA THR A 158 -14.57 -0.98 -7.44
C THR A 158 -15.48 -2.20 -7.39
N SER A 159 -15.57 -2.90 -8.53
CA SER A 159 -16.33 -4.13 -8.71
C SER A 159 -15.39 -5.20 -9.22
N ILE A 160 -15.49 -6.38 -8.64
CA ILE A 160 -14.83 -7.57 -9.15
C ILE A 160 -15.67 -8.13 -10.30
N PRO A 161 -15.06 -8.74 -11.34
CA PRO A 161 -15.78 -9.43 -12.39
C PRO A 161 -16.80 -10.43 -11.85
N LYS A 162 -17.86 -10.65 -12.63
CA LYS A 162 -18.89 -11.61 -12.24
C LYS A 162 -18.29 -13.01 -12.21
N SER A 163 -18.76 -13.82 -11.27
CA SER A 163 -18.35 -15.22 -11.13
C SER A 163 -16.90 -15.44 -10.67
N THR A 164 -16.15 -14.41 -10.28
CA THR A 164 -14.88 -14.59 -9.58
C THR A 164 -15.14 -15.21 -8.20
N ASN A 165 -14.48 -16.34 -7.92
CA ASN A 165 -14.43 -16.87 -6.56
C ASN A 165 -13.47 -16.00 -5.74
N LEU A 166 -13.94 -15.50 -4.59
CA LEU A 166 -13.13 -14.66 -3.70
C LEU A 166 -12.55 -15.38 -2.51
N SER A 167 -13.11 -16.54 -2.12
CA SER A 167 -12.56 -17.28 -0.99
C SER A 167 -11.13 -17.71 -1.32
N GLY A 168 -10.21 -17.40 -0.42
CA GLY A 168 -8.77 -17.62 -0.57
C GLY A 168 -8.03 -16.59 -1.42
N LYS A 169 -8.70 -15.57 -1.98
CA LYS A 169 -8.02 -14.55 -2.79
C LYS A 169 -7.31 -13.53 -1.90
N HIS A 170 -6.19 -13.05 -2.40
CA HIS A 170 -5.37 -12.05 -1.73
C HIS A 170 -5.62 -10.66 -2.31
N LEU A 171 -5.51 -9.64 -1.46
CA LEU A 171 -5.54 -8.24 -1.87
C LEU A 171 -4.14 -7.63 -1.73
N ILE A 172 -3.56 -7.21 -2.85
CA ILE A 172 -2.20 -6.67 -2.91
C ILE A 172 -2.27 -5.22 -3.37
N ALA A 173 -1.75 -4.29 -2.59
CA ALA A 173 -1.66 -2.88 -2.97
C ALA A 173 -0.29 -2.55 -3.52
N VAL A 174 -0.24 -1.71 -4.56
CA VAL A 174 0.98 -1.37 -5.28
C VAL A 174 0.99 0.13 -5.56
N ILE A 175 1.99 0.85 -5.04
CA ILE A 175 2.29 2.22 -5.45
C ILE A 175 3.18 2.19 -6.69
N ASP A 176 3.08 3.23 -7.52
CA ASP A 176 3.78 3.34 -8.80
C ASP A 176 3.65 2.10 -9.69
N PHE A 177 2.46 1.48 -9.67
CA PHE A 177 2.23 0.23 -10.41
C PHE A 177 2.47 0.34 -11.93
N ASP A 178 2.49 1.55 -12.48
CA ASP A 178 2.78 1.84 -13.88
C ASP A 178 4.24 2.22 -14.15
N ASN A 179 5.12 2.06 -13.15
CA ASN A 179 6.55 2.39 -13.18
C ASN A 179 6.81 3.81 -13.71
N GLY A 180 5.95 4.75 -13.27
CA GLY A 180 5.93 6.13 -13.74
C GLY A 180 7.02 7.00 -13.10
N VAL A 181 7.52 6.59 -11.94
CA VAL A 181 8.68 7.16 -11.26
C VAL A 181 9.86 6.24 -11.51
N THR A 182 11.05 6.80 -11.76
CA THR A 182 12.28 5.98 -11.84
C THR A 182 12.87 5.87 -10.44
N GLU A 183 13.01 4.64 -9.98
CA GLU A 183 13.36 4.33 -8.60
C GLU A 183 14.67 3.54 -8.49
N SER A 184 15.28 3.52 -7.30
CA SER A 184 16.43 2.65 -7.03
C SER A 184 16.04 1.20 -6.78
N ASP A 185 14.83 0.97 -6.27
CA ASP A 185 14.24 -0.34 -6.04
C ASP A 185 12.76 -0.27 -6.44
N GLU A 186 12.33 -1.17 -7.32
CA GLU A 186 10.93 -1.26 -7.78
C GLU A 186 10.18 -2.38 -7.02
N THR A 187 10.87 -3.12 -6.15
CA THR A 187 10.35 -4.33 -5.51
C THR A 187 9.70 -4.06 -4.15
N ASN A 188 9.97 -2.90 -3.55
CA ASN A 188 9.41 -2.41 -2.28
C ASN A 188 8.14 -1.56 -2.46
N ASN A 189 7.64 -1.44 -3.69
CA ASN A 189 6.42 -0.72 -4.04
C ASN A 189 5.11 -1.46 -3.71
N THR A 190 5.19 -2.66 -3.12
CA THR A 190 4.08 -3.59 -2.96
C THR A 190 3.86 -4.02 -1.51
N THR A 191 2.60 -4.17 -1.10
CA THR A 191 2.23 -4.72 0.21
C THR A 191 0.93 -5.55 0.17
N MET A 192 0.85 -6.55 1.05
CA MET A 192 -0.32 -7.40 1.24
C MET A 192 -1.31 -6.76 2.23
N LEU A 193 -2.59 -6.73 1.86
CA LEU A 193 -3.68 -6.25 2.74
C LEU A 193 -4.39 -7.38 3.49
N GLY A 194 -4.27 -8.61 2.98
CA GLY A 194 -4.87 -9.79 3.59
C GLY A 194 -5.63 -10.68 2.59
N THR A 195 -6.10 -11.81 3.12
CA THR A 195 -6.74 -12.89 2.35
C THR A 195 -8.22 -12.99 2.66
N ILE A 196 -9.07 -12.83 1.65
CA ILE A 196 -10.51 -12.96 1.79
C ILE A 196 -10.84 -14.43 2.14
N PRO A 197 -11.53 -14.70 3.26
CA PRO A 197 -11.86 -16.07 3.67
C PRO A 197 -12.93 -16.72 2.78
#